data_AF-A0A5N6ZDD1-F1
#
_entry.id   AF-A0A5N6ZDD1-F1
#
_cell.length_a   1.000
_cell.length_b   1.000
_cell.length_c   1.000
_cell.angle_alpha   90.00
_cell.angle_beta   90.00
_cell.angle_gamma   90.00
#
_symmetry.space_group_name_H-M   'P 1'
#
loop_
_entity.id
_entity.type
_entity.pdbx_description
1 polymer ?
#
loop_
_entity_poly.entity_id
_entity_poly.type
_entity_poly.pdbx_seq_one_letter_code
_entity_poly.pdbx_strand_id
1 'polypeptide(L)'
;MAIPQIWHRKFTRASGLDSDALMTANASPATCNLRMYVVADGAHVDRSTLPKAGDSWFNPHCRLLGVVDFQVQGQSSADIIFIVGSDEVHNSARFLQVASWDGNAFHYYAVEDINGDSNDRKLTYQASSFDAFTDGSPYDMSYIGPFNGHVNGACIMKELHDPWYHWQANRDLKGCLSQQQIDLFKRLPYLSSPWALFSRVTSAEDLETNVVTPLVNKWFNLHANRDFNGQHNAQPANLHRWMAHLLLTTTINIATGSRVAAVFEHHKQAGSELPLRSPKDLFMNFELLTRDQFSNINAYTNRRDQGPLASFSPEFSLNNYQSAIRSLRISLIQEWGSKTPPNPNVKVEQLQKGTLGGGKQTDSYDVTNFLVVKEYTEGDHIYFVALQASLEDSVGVLNLPNNLVSDKLRLSIILLDFFNPVYSWRRGVLMRYLPRTTILVNGTYDMEATFIANIPRFQSYLNKVRSRLGTIEGLTDYLRLAESHRRIYRPLPPDEFGMTLPYALELPTTWKLIEMKEDATVTDIPERGLKFLRCWTGTLHGYDPHLLPPDGCYAQARWGRCSRQ
;
A
#
# COMPACT_ATOMS: atom_id res chain seq x y z
N MET A 1 9.53 -33.92 -20.25
CA MET A 1 8.97 -32.95 -19.27
C MET A 1 7.47 -32.98 -19.41
N ALA A 2 6.72 -33.09 -18.31
CA ALA A 2 5.28 -32.90 -18.35
C ALA A 2 4.98 -31.47 -18.83
N ILE A 3 4.00 -31.30 -19.70
CA ILE A 3 3.55 -29.96 -20.12
C ILE A 3 2.96 -29.29 -18.87
N PRO A 4 3.44 -28.09 -18.49
CA PRO A 4 2.87 -27.36 -17.36
C PRO A 4 1.38 -27.12 -17.61
N GLN A 5 0.54 -27.51 -16.64
CA GLN A 5 -0.89 -27.22 -16.69
C GLN A 5 -1.14 -25.85 -16.06
N ILE A 6 -1.85 -24.98 -16.78
CA ILE A 6 -2.34 -23.70 -16.26
C ILE A 6 -3.86 -23.78 -16.30
N TRP A 7 -4.51 -23.42 -15.20
CA TRP A 7 -5.97 -23.37 -15.11
C TRP A 7 -6.46 -21.93 -15.27
N HIS A 8 -7.62 -21.69 -15.86
CA HIS A 8 -8.24 -20.38 -15.92
C HIS A 8 -9.31 -20.30 -14.84
N ARG A 9 -9.13 -19.41 -13.87
CA ARG A 9 -10.12 -19.12 -12.84
C ARG A 9 -11.17 -18.14 -13.37
N LYS A 10 -12.44 -18.47 -13.19
CA LYS A 10 -13.55 -17.56 -13.38
C LYS A 10 -14.11 -17.12 -12.04
N PHE A 11 -13.86 -15.86 -11.72
CA PHE A 11 -14.39 -15.24 -10.52
C PHE A 11 -15.89 -14.99 -10.64
N THR A 12 -16.62 -15.11 -9.53
CA THR A 12 -18.05 -14.77 -9.47
C THR A 12 -18.32 -13.73 -8.39
N ARG A 13 -19.24 -12.79 -8.66
CA ARG A 13 -19.76 -11.83 -7.66
C ARG A 13 -20.85 -12.43 -6.76
N ALA A 14 -21.01 -13.75 -6.76
CA ALA A 14 -21.99 -14.48 -5.96
C ALA A 14 -21.28 -15.27 -4.86
N SER A 15 -21.99 -15.52 -3.75
CA SER A 15 -21.49 -16.47 -2.75
C SER A 15 -21.36 -17.86 -3.36
N GLY A 16 -20.19 -18.47 -3.29
CA GLY A 16 -19.92 -19.78 -3.86
C GLY A 16 -18.44 -19.95 -4.18
N LEU A 17 -18.08 -21.12 -4.71
CA LEU A 17 -16.73 -21.38 -5.19
C LEU A 17 -16.57 -20.81 -6.60
N ASP A 18 -15.39 -20.28 -6.89
CA ASP A 18 -14.97 -19.96 -8.25
C ASP A 18 -14.85 -21.24 -9.09
N SER A 19 -14.94 -21.11 -10.42
CA SER A 19 -14.83 -22.26 -11.33
C SER A 19 -13.53 -22.20 -12.11
N ASP A 20 -12.82 -23.33 -12.20
CA ASP A 20 -11.53 -23.42 -12.85
C ASP A 20 -11.60 -24.33 -14.10
N ALA A 21 -10.99 -23.89 -15.21
CA ALA A 21 -10.93 -24.66 -16.46
C ALA A 21 -9.48 -24.84 -16.95
N LEU A 22 -9.08 -26.07 -17.30
CA LEU A 22 -7.73 -26.35 -17.77
C LEU A 22 -7.44 -25.65 -19.11
N MET A 23 -6.32 -24.93 -19.17
CA MET A 23 -5.71 -24.40 -20.39
C MET A 23 -4.48 -25.25 -20.76
N THR A 24 -4.32 -25.52 -22.05
CA THR A 24 -3.10 -26.13 -22.60
C THR A 24 -2.22 -25.05 -23.19
N ALA A 25 -0.98 -24.95 -22.69
CA ALA A 25 0.03 -24.04 -23.20
C ALA A 25 1.31 -24.80 -23.51
N ASN A 26 1.94 -24.47 -24.64
CA ASN A 26 3.28 -24.96 -24.99
C ASN A 26 4.27 -23.82 -24.76
N ALA A 27 5.32 -24.08 -23.96
CA ALA A 27 6.39 -23.12 -23.73
C ALA A 27 7.75 -23.75 -24.09
N SER A 28 8.65 -22.94 -24.63
CA SER A 28 10.05 -23.31 -24.86
C SER A 28 10.95 -22.40 -24.02
N PRO A 29 12.06 -22.90 -23.44
CA PRO A 29 12.93 -22.07 -22.61
C PRO A 29 13.61 -21.01 -23.47
N ALA A 30 13.39 -19.73 -23.15
CA ALA A 30 14.18 -18.62 -23.68
C ALA A 30 15.36 -18.34 -22.74
N THR A 31 16.46 -17.80 -23.28
CA THR A 31 17.51 -17.21 -22.44
C THR A 31 16.91 -16.02 -21.69
N CYS A 32 17.07 -16.02 -20.38
CA CYS A 32 16.53 -14.98 -19.50
C CYS A 32 17.58 -14.51 -18.50
N ASN A 33 17.41 -13.28 -18.03
CA ASN A 33 18.09 -12.81 -16.83
C ASN A 33 17.13 -12.93 -15.66
N LEU A 34 17.66 -13.32 -14.50
CA LEU A 34 16.93 -13.39 -13.25
C LEU A 34 17.55 -12.42 -12.26
N ARG A 35 16.75 -11.48 -11.76
CA ARG A 35 17.08 -10.63 -10.61
C ARG A 35 16.28 -11.10 -9.41
N MET A 36 16.95 -11.32 -8.29
CA MET A 36 16.31 -11.76 -7.05
C MET A 36 16.26 -10.63 -6.04
N TYR A 37 15.15 -10.54 -5.32
CA TYR A 37 14.91 -9.60 -4.23
C TYR A 37 14.35 -10.38 -3.04
N VAL A 38 14.64 -9.91 -1.83
CA VAL A 38 14.14 -10.51 -0.60
C VAL A 38 13.61 -9.40 0.29
N VAL A 39 12.41 -9.59 0.82
CA VAL A 39 11.76 -8.68 1.77
C VAL A 39 11.25 -9.50 2.95
N ALA A 40 11.22 -8.92 4.15
CA ALA A 40 10.67 -9.57 5.33
C ALA A 40 9.89 -8.58 6.20
N ASP A 41 8.64 -8.90 6.52
CA ASP A 41 7.78 -8.11 7.41
C ASP A 41 8.46 -7.87 8.77
N GLY A 42 9.11 -8.90 9.31
CA GLY A 42 9.88 -8.85 10.54
C GLY A 42 11.36 -8.48 10.37
N ALA A 43 11.78 -7.92 9.22
CA ALA A 43 13.18 -7.59 8.94
C ALA A 43 13.82 -6.74 10.04
N HIS A 44 13.01 -5.92 10.71
CA HIS A 44 13.43 -4.98 11.74
C HIS A 44 13.48 -5.56 13.16
N VAL A 45 13.30 -6.87 13.31
CA VAL A 45 13.37 -7.57 14.60
C VAL A 45 14.66 -8.36 14.67
N ASP A 46 15.56 -7.99 15.59
CA ASP A 46 16.69 -8.86 15.92
C ASP A 46 16.21 -10.04 16.77
N ARG A 47 16.25 -11.23 16.18
CA ARG A 47 15.79 -12.47 16.79
C ARG A 47 16.55 -12.77 18.08
N SER A 48 17.81 -12.37 18.22
CA SER A 48 18.60 -12.58 19.45
C SER A 48 18.04 -11.84 20.67
N THR A 49 17.24 -10.80 20.44
CA THR A 49 16.58 -10.02 21.51
C THR A 49 15.28 -10.64 21.99
N LEU A 50 14.76 -11.66 21.29
CA LEU A 50 13.50 -12.32 21.61
C LEU A 50 13.69 -13.46 22.65
N PRO A 51 12.67 -13.78 23.46
CA PRO A 51 12.69 -14.96 24.33
C PRO A 51 13.03 -16.24 23.56
N LYS A 52 14.07 -16.96 24.02
CA LYS A 52 14.63 -18.15 23.35
C LYS A 52 14.95 -17.90 21.86
N ALA A 53 15.40 -16.70 21.53
CA ALA A 53 15.67 -16.28 20.16
C ALA A 53 14.49 -16.56 19.20
N GLY A 54 13.25 -16.36 19.65
CA GLY A 54 12.07 -16.53 18.79
C GLY A 54 11.82 -17.97 18.31
N ASP A 55 12.51 -18.96 18.86
CA ASP A 55 12.48 -20.33 18.34
C ASP A 55 11.05 -20.91 18.36
N SER A 56 10.66 -21.55 17.25
CA SER A 56 9.33 -22.11 16.95
C SER A 56 8.10 -21.18 16.93
N TRP A 57 8.21 -19.89 17.27
CA TRP A 57 7.06 -18.97 17.29
C TRP A 57 7.21 -17.68 16.50
N PHE A 58 8.43 -17.14 16.38
CA PHE A 58 8.67 -15.94 15.59
C PHE A 58 8.83 -16.29 14.11
N ASN A 59 8.01 -15.67 13.26
CA ASN A 59 8.08 -15.79 11.81
C ASN A 59 8.34 -14.40 11.20
N PRO A 60 9.50 -14.15 10.57
CA PRO A 60 9.76 -12.86 9.93
C PRO A 60 8.91 -12.62 8.66
N HIS A 61 8.11 -13.59 8.22
CA HIS A 61 7.29 -13.55 7.00
C HIS A 61 8.09 -13.09 5.78
N CYS A 62 9.19 -13.80 5.50
CA CYS A 62 10.03 -13.53 4.35
C CYS A 62 9.30 -13.83 3.03
N ARG A 63 9.50 -12.97 2.03
CA ARG A 63 9.08 -13.15 0.64
C ARG A 63 10.29 -13.07 -0.28
N LEU A 64 10.31 -13.96 -1.26
CA LEU A 64 11.29 -13.96 -2.34
C LEU A 64 10.60 -13.47 -3.59
N LEU A 65 11.16 -12.43 -4.22
CA LEU A 65 10.70 -11.91 -5.49
C LEU A 65 11.77 -12.18 -6.56
N GLY A 66 11.40 -12.91 -7.60
CA GLY A 66 12.19 -13.05 -8.82
C GLY A 66 11.61 -12.16 -9.92
N VAL A 67 12.44 -11.34 -10.55
CA VAL A 67 12.12 -10.62 -11.79
C VAL A 67 12.90 -11.27 -12.92
N VAL A 68 12.17 -11.83 -13.88
CA VAL A 68 12.71 -12.49 -15.07
C VAL A 68 12.49 -11.58 -16.27
N ASP A 69 13.57 -11.19 -16.93
CA ASP A 69 13.52 -10.52 -18.23
C ASP A 69 14.03 -11.45 -19.33
N PHE A 70 13.34 -11.45 -20.46
CA PHE A 70 13.69 -12.32 -21.58
C PHE A 70 14.56 -11.58 -22.60
N GLN A 71 15.67 -12.22 -22.98
CA GLN A 71 16.56 -11.72 -24.03
C GLN A 71 16.19 -12.41 -25.33
N VAL A 72 15.73 -11.65 -26.32
CA VAL A 72 15.47 -12.18 -27.67
C VAL A 72 16.61 -11.68 -28.56
N GLN A 73 17.54 -12.58 -28.91
CA GLN A 73 18.65 -12.39 -29.88
C GLN A 73 18.90 -10.94 -30.34
N GLY A 74 19.62 -10.16 -29.52
CA GLY A 74 20.06 -8.80 -29.88
C GLY A 74 19.05 -7.67 -29.60
N GLN A 75 17.89 -7.97 -29.02
CA GLN A 75 16.91 -6.99 -28.54
C GLN A 75 16.39 -7.37 -27.14
N SER A 76 16.18 -6.37 -26.28
CA SER A 76 15.45 -6.57 -25.02
C SER A 76 14.00 -6.93 -25.38
N SER A 77 13.49 -8.08 -24.91
CA SER A 77 12.04 -8.30 -24.95
C SER A 77 11.36 -7.27 -24.05
N ALA A 78 10.11 -6.92 -24.37
CA ALA A 78 9.24 -6.20 -23.44
C ALA A 78 8.70 -7.13 -22.35
N ASP A 79 8.89 -8.45 -22.48
CA ASP A 79 8.30 -9.45 -21.58
C ASP A 79 9.06 -9.53 -20.26
N ILE A 80 8.33 -9.36 -19.16
CA ILE A 80 8.85 -9.45 -17.80
C ILE A 80 7.94 -10.36 -16.98
N ILE A 81 8.51 -11.20 -16.11
CA ILE A 81 7.75 -11.99 -15.15
C ILE A 81 8.22 -11.68 -13.74
N PHE A 82 7.27 -11.35 -12.87
CA PHE A 82 7.42 -11.23 -11.43
C PHE A 82 6.95 -12.52 -10.79
N ILE A 83 7.78 -13.15 -9.96
CA ILE A 83 7.46 -14.37 -9.22
C ILE A 83 7.64 -14.06 -7.75
N VAL A 84 6.56 -14.04 -6.97
CA VAL A 84 6.60 -13.80 -5.52
C VAL A 84 6.22 -15.08 -4.80
N GLY A 85 7.11 -15.57 -3.95
CA GLY A 85 6.89 -16.78 -3.16
C GLY A 85 7.27 -16.60 -1.68
N SER A 86 6.78 -17.50 -0.84
CA SER A 86 7.23 -17.59 0.56
C SER A 86 8.68 -18.08 0.69
N ASP A 87 9.23 -17.97 1.89
CA ASP A 87 10.53 -18.54 2.26
C ASP A 87 10.56 -20.07 2.39
N GLU A 88 9.40 -20.72 2.44
CA GLU A 88 9.27 -22.17 2.34
C GLU A 88 9.34 -22.65 0.87
N VAL A 89 10.47 -22.36 0.20
CA VAL A 89 10.67 -22.49 -1.26
C VAL A 89 10.47 -23.89 -1.86
N HIS A 90 10.35 -24.93 -1.03
CA HIS A 90 10.13 -26.31 -1.46
C HIS A 90 8.73 -26.83 -1.09
N ASN A 91 7.86 -25.96 -0.58
CA ASN A 91 6.51 -26.31 -0.15
C ASN A 91 5.48 -25.81 -1.17
N SER A 92 4.96 -26.72 -2.00
CA SER A 92 3.93 -26.40 -3.01
C SER A 92 2.57 -26.02 -2.41
N ALA A 93 2.36 -26.26 -1.10
CA ALA A 93 1.17 -25.81 -0.38
C ALA A 93 1.27 -24.33 0.07
N ARG A 94 2.39 -23.66 -0.18
CA ARG A 94 2.59 -22.27 0.23
C ARG A 94 2.24 -21.29 -0.88
N PHE A 95 2.26 -20.03 -0.47
CA PHE A 95 1.98 -18.87 -1.30
C PHE A 95 2.95 -18.80 -2.48
N LEU A 96 2.40 -18.67 -3.69
CA LEU A 96 3.10 -18.34 -4.92
C LEU A 96 2.16 -17.51 -5.80
N GLN A 97 2.57 -16.30 -6.14
CA GLN A 97 1.89 -15.43 -7.08
C GLN A 97 2.85 -15.03 -8.19
N VAL A 98 2.32 -14.88 -9.39
CA VAL A 98 3.08 -14.48 -10.57
C VAL A 98 2.33 -13.37 -11.27
N ALA A 99 3.04 -12.32 -11.68
CA ALA A 99 2.53 -11.35 -12.65
C ALA A 99 3.44 -11.39 -13.88
N SER A 100 2.91 -11.57 -15.08
CA SER A 100 3.67 -11.35 -16.31
C SER A 100 3.27 -10.04 -16.97
N TRP A 101 4.20 -9.39 -17.62
CA TRP A 101 3.99 -8.18 -18.42
C TRP A 101 4.37 -8.51 -19.86
N ASP A 102 3.49 -8.26 -20.82
CA ASP A 102 3.69 -8.58 -22.25
C ASP A 102 4.01 -7.35 -23.11
N GLY A 103 4.36 -6.23 -22.48
CA GLY A 103 4.51 -4.94 -23.15
C GLY A 103 3.24 -4.11 -23.25
N ASN A 104 2.07 -4.69 -22.95
CA ASN A 104 0.76 -4.05 -23.02
C ASN A 104 -0.06 -4.21 -21.73
N ALA A 105 -0.09 -5.41 -21.13
CA ALA A 105 -0.83 -5.72 -19.92
C ALA A 105 -0.06 -6.58 -18.93
N PHE A 106 -0.44 -6.45 -17.67
CA PHE A 106 -0.11 -7.42 -16.65
C PHE A 106 -1.11 -8.58 -16.71
N HIS A 107 -0.62 -9.80 -16.53
CA HIS A 107 -1.42 -11.01 -16.38
C HIS A 107 -1.09 -11.63 -15.05
N TYR A 108 -2.12 -11.88 -14.24
CA TYR A 108 -1.95 -12.36 -12.87
C TYR A 108 -2.21 -13.84 -12.78
N TYR A 109 -1.36 -14.52 -12.03
CA TYR A 109 -1.46 -15.94 -11.75
C TYR A 109 -1.21 -16.19 -10.27
N ALA A 110 -1.80 -17.24 -9.73
CA ALA A 110 -1.52 -17.69 -8.37
C ALA A 110 -1.60 -19.20 -8.28
N VAL A 111 -0.96 -19.79 -7.26
CA VAL A 111 -1.23 -21.18 -6.90
C VAL A 111 -2.43 -21.22 -5.97
N GLU A 112 -3.48 -21.88 -6.42
CA GLU A 112 -4.79 -21.86 -5.80
C GLU A 112 -5.40 -23.26 -5.72
N ASP A 113 -6.34 -23.42 -4.78
CA ASP A 113 -7.15 -24.63 -4.64
C ASP A 113 -8.11 -24.75 -5.84
N ILE A 114 -8.09 -25.88 -6.53
CA ILE A 114 -8.95 -26.08 -7.71
C ILE A 114 -10.35 -26.49 -7.27
N ASN A 115 -11.34 -25.70 -7.65
CA ASN A 115 -12.75 -25.89 -7.28
C ASN A 115 -12.95 -26.13 -5.76
N GLY A 116 -12.15 -25.45 -4.93
CA GLY A 116 -12.21 -25.55 -3.46
C GLY A 116 -11.54 -26.77 -2.82
N ASP A 117 -10.83 -27.60 -3.57
CA ASP A 117 -10.05 -28.72 -3.01
C ASP A 117 -8.63 -28.28 -2.61
N SER A 118 -8.42 -28.08 -1.32
CA SER A 118 -7.11 -27.75 -0.73
C SER A 118 -6.00 -28.77 -0.98
N ASN A 119 -6.32 -30.01 -1.37
CA ASN A 119 -5.33 -31.02 -1.74
C ASN A 119 -4.93 -30.93 -3.22
N ASP A 120 -5.71 -30.25 -4.06
CA ASP A 120 -5.45 -30.10 -5.49
C ASP A 120 -5.15 -28.64 -5.86
N ARG A 121 -3.94 -28.20 -5.51
CA ARG A 121 -3.47 -26.84 -5.79
C ARG A 121 -2.74 -26.77 -7.13
N LYS A 122 -3.12 -25.83 -7.99
CA LYS A 122 -2.50 -25.61 -9.32
C LYS A 122 -2.24 -24.14 -9.57
N LEU A 123 -1.37 -23.87 -10.55
CA LEU A 123 -1.21 -22.52 -11.09
C LEU A 123 -2.47 -22.14 -11.87
N THR A 124 -3.16 -21.11 -11.43
CA THR A 124 -4.32 -20.51 -12.10
C THR A 124 -3.93 -19.17 -12.72
N TYR A 125 -4.32 -18.94 -13.97
CA TYR A 125 -4.49 -17.60 -14.53
C TYR A 125 -5.74 -16.99 -13.91
N GLN A 126 -5.56 -15.86 -13.27
CA GLN A 126 -6.58 -15.17 -12.52
C GLN A 126 -7.27 -14.13 -13.41
N ALA A 127 -6.52 -13.18 -13.97
CA ALA A 127 -7.08 -12.09 -14.77
C ALA A 127 -6.00 -11.29 -15.50
N SER A 128 -6.43 -10.45 -16.44
CA SER A 128 -5.58 -9.44 -17.09
C SER A 128 -5.80 -8.09 -16.42
N SER A 129 -4.78 -7.26 -16.29
CA SER A 129 -4.89 -5.95 -15.67
C SER A 129 -5.95 -5.01 -16.25
N PHE A 130 -6.39 -5.24 -17.50
CA PHE A 130 -7.52 -4.53 -18.09
C PHE A 130 -8.83 -4.78 -17.34
N ASP A 131 -8.97 -5.95 -16.71
CA ASP A 131 -10.15 -6.36 -15.96
C ASP A 131 -10.36 -5.48 -14.71
N ALA A 132 -9.34 -4.75 -14.23
CA ALA A 132 -9.48 -3.76 -13.17
C ALA A 132 -10.34 -2.53 -13.57
N PHE A 133 -10.44 -2.25 -14.88
CA PHE A 133 -11.17 -1.14 -15.48
C PHE A 133 -12.46 -1.61 -16.17
N THR A 134 -13.24 -2.44 -15.48
CA THR A 134 -14.50 -3.00 -16.00
C THR A 134 -15.72 -2.60 -15.17
N ASP A 135 -15.54 -1.62 -14.29
CA ASP A 135 -16.57 -1.08 -13.39
C ASP A 135 -17.82 -0.61 -14.15
N GLY A 136 -18.97 -1.18 -13.81
CA GLY A 136 -20.24 -0.87 -14.47
C GLY A 136 -20.46 -1.52 -15.84
N SER A 137 -19.56 -2.41 -16.28
CA SER A 137 -19.77 -3.24 -17.48
C SER A 137 -20.57 -4.52 -17.15
N PRO A 138 -21.14 -5.23 -18.16
CA PRO A 138 -21.77 -6.54 -17.94
C PRO A 138 -20.80 -7.64 -17.45
N TYR A 139 -19.49 -7.40 -17.54
CA TYR A 139 -18.43 -8.30 -17.08
C TYR A 139 -17.50 -7.52 -16.14
N ASP A 140 -18.04 -7.11 -15.00
CA ASP A 140 -17.31 -6.30 -14.03
C ASP A 140 -16.46 -7.18 -13.11
N MET A 141 -15.15 -7.15 -13.36
CA MET A 141 -14.10 -7.83 -12.62
C MET A 141 -13.37 -6.92 -11.62
N SER A 142 -13.80 -5.67 -11.50
CA SER A 142 -13.12 -4.71 -10.65
C SER A 142 -13.22 -5.10 -9.17
N TYR A 143 -12.11 -4.97 -8.42
CA TYR A 143 -11.97 -5.38 -7.02
C TYR A 143 -12.13 -6.88 -6.70
N ILE A 144 -12.39 -7.76 -7.67
CA ILE A 144 -12.45 -9.21 -7.44
C ILE A 144 -11.17 -9.92 -7.89
N GLY A 145 -10.93 -11.10 -7.32
CA GLY A 145 -9.73 -11.88 -7.60
C GLY A 145 -8.45 -11.10 -7.29
N PRO A 146 -7.48 -11.03 -8.23
CA PRO A 146 -6.20 -10.35 -7.99
C PRO A 146 -6.36 -8.84 -7.82
N PHE A 147 -7.48 -8.26 -8.27
CA PHE A 147 -7.74 -6.83 -8.16
C PHE A 147 -8.21 -6.39 -6.78
N ASN A 148 -8.32 -7.29 -5.80
CA ASN A 148 -8.40 -6.87 -4.40
C ASN A 148 -7.07 -6.27 -3.90
N GLY A 149 -5.93 -6.74 -4.43
CA GLY A 149 -4.59 -6.24 -4.15
C GLY A 149 -4.01 -5.39 -5.27
N HIS A 150 -4.46 -5.62 -6.49
CA HIS A 150 -4.07 -4.87 -7.69
C HIS A 150 -5.22 -3.98 -8.21
N VAL A 151 -5.89 -3.23 -7.35
CA VAL A 151 -7.16 -2.53 -7.65
C VAL A 151 -7.12 -1.58 -8.86
N ASN A 152 -5.93 -1.14 -9.25
CA ASN A 152 -5.66 -0.24 -10.38
C ASN A 152 -5.16 -0.97 -11.63
N GLY A 153 -5.12 -2.31 -11.62
CA GLY A 153 -4.55 -3.14 -12.68
C GLY A 153 -3.03 -3.02 -12.85
N ALA A 154 -2.37 -2.04 -12.25
CA ALA A 154 -0.92 -1.94 -12.27
C ALA A 154 -0.27 -2.97 -11.32
N CYS A 155 1.02 -3.26 -11.55
CA CYS A 155 1.84 -3.90 -10.51
C CYS A 155 1.90 -2.96 -9.30
N ILE A 156 1.39 -3.42 -8.15
CA ILE A 156 1.25 -2.61 -6.94
C ILE A 156 2.24 -3.09 -5.89
N MET A 157 2.95 -2.14 -5.28
CA MET A 157 3.94 -2.41 -4.25
C MET A 157 3.78 -1.47 -3.05
N LYS A 158 3.59 -2.07 -1.86
CA LYS A 158 3.25 -1.35 -0.62
C LYS A 158 4.47 -0.89 0.19
N GLU A 159 5.68 -1.15 -0.30
CA GLU A 159 6.96 -0.72 0.29
C GLU A 159 7.93 -0.27 -0.80
N LEU A 160 7.39 0.49 -1.76
CA LEU A 160 8.09 0.78 -2.99
C LEU A 160 9.16 1.86 -2.83
N HIS A 161 9.01 2.81 -1.91
CA HIS A 161 9.88 3.99 -1.79
C HIS A 161 10.95 3.82 -0.71
N ASP A 162 12.05 4.57 -0.87
CA ASP A 162 13.05 4.79 0.17
C ASP A 162 12.36 5.10 1.51
N PRO A 163 12.78 4.46 2.61
CA PRO A 163 14.10 3.82 2.81
C PRO A 163 14.16 2.29 2.68
N TRP A 164 13.11 1.64 2.18
CA TRP A 164 13.08 0.19 1.91
C TRP A 164 13.56 -0.70 3.08
N TYR A 165 13.24 -0.33 4.32
CA TYR A 165 13.82 -0.98 5.51
C TYR A 165 13.51 -2.49 5.66
N HIS A 166 12.49 -3.01 4.98
CA HIS A 166 12.18 -4.44 5.00
C HIS A 166 12.93 -5.25 3.94
N TRP A 167 13.63 -4.57 3.02
CA TRP A 167 14.31 -5.20 1.91
C TRP A 167 15.78 -5.53 2.23
N GLN A 168 16.19 -6.72 1.81
CA GLN A 168 17.59 -7.09 1.74
C GLN A 168 18.34 -6.11 0.80
N ALA A 169 19.60 -5.82 1.15
CA ALA A 169 20.49 -4.78 0.62
C ALA A 169 20.44 -3.45 1.39
N ASN A 170 19.25 -2.99 1.80
CA ASN A 170 19.10 -1.81 2.66
C ASN A 170 19.18 -2.18 4.15
N ARG A 171 18.77 -3.41 4.49
CA ARG A 171 18.95 -4.02 5.82
C ARG A 171 19.62 -5.39 5.70
N ASP A 172 20.41 -5.75 6.71
CA ASP A 172 20.88 -7.13 6.86
C ASP A 172 19.78 -7.98 7.51
N LEU A 173 19.12 -8.81 6.69
CA LEU A 173 18.05 -9.67 7.16
C LEU A 173 18.56 -10.84 8.02
N LYS A 174 19.86 -11.11 8.09
CA LYS A 174 20.40 -12.25 8.86
C LYS A 174 19.93 -12.24 10.32
N GLY A 175 19.79 -11.06 10.93
CA GLY A 175 19.38 -10.91 12.33
C GLY A 175 17.95 -11.38 12.62
N CYS A 176 17.05 -11.38 11.65
CA CYS A 176 15.66 -11.82 11.84
C CYS A 176 15.44 -13.31 11.50
N LEU A 177 16.39 -13.96 10.81
CA LEU A 177 16.24 -15.33 10.33
C LEU A 177 16.58 -16.37 11.41
N SER A 178 15.91 -17.51 11.36
CA SER A 178 16.33 -18.71 12.10
C SER A 178 17.56 -19.34 11.44
N GLN A 179 18.29 -20.18 12.19
CA GLN A 179 19.41 -20.94 11.63
C GLN A 179 18.96 -21.84 10.47
N GLN A 180 17.77 -22.44 10.58
CA GLN A 180 17.19 -23.27 9.51
C GLN A 180 16.94 -22.47 8.22
N GLN A 181 16.41 -21.25 8.34
CA GLN A 181 16.23 -20.35 7.19
C GLN A 181 17.57 -19.95 6.57
N ILE A 182 18.58 -19.61 7.40
CA ILE A 182 19.92 -19.26 6.93
C ILE A 182 20.55 -20.43 6.17
N ASP A 183 20.48 -21.65 6.71
CA ASP A 183 21.05 -22.84 6.09
C ASP A 183 20.32 -23.20 4.78
N LEU A 184 19.00 -23.03 4.74
CA LEU A 184 18.23 -23.17 3.51
C LEU A 184 18.68 -22.15 2.46
N PHE A 185 18.66 -20.86 2.77
CA PHE A 185 18.95 -19.78 1.82
C PHE A 185 20.39 -19.79 1.30
N LYS A 186 21.37 -20.27 2.09
CA LYS A 186 22.75 -20.48 1.62
C LYS A 186 22.86 -21.57 0.55
N ARG A 187 21.96 -22.55 0.56
CA ARG A 187 21.92 -23.65 -0.42
C ARG A 187 21.18 -23.27 -1.71
N LEU A 188 20.45 -22.15 -1.72
CA LEU A 188 19.69 -21.70 -2.89
C LEU A 188 20.61 -20.89 -3.81
N PRO A 189 21.02 -21.44 -4.98
CA PRO A 189 22.04 -20.83 -5.84
C PRO A 189 21.56 -19.55 -6.54
N TYR A 190 20.25 -19.27 -6.52
CA TYR A 190 19.68 -18.03 -7.03
C TYR A 190 19.66 -16.90 -5.98
N LEU A 191 19.76 -17.20 -4.68
CA LEU A 191 19.85 -16.19 -3.61
C LEU A 191 21.28 -15.93 -3.15
N SER A 192 22.08 -16.99 -3.05
CA SER A 192 23.36 -16.95 -2.34
C SER A 192 24.49 -17.61 -3.12
N SER A 193 25.71 -17.26 -2.75
CA SER A 193 26.90 -18.09 -2.97
C SER A 193 27.13 -18.97 -1.74
N PRO A 194 27.95 -20.03 -1.84
CA PRO A 194 28.20 -20.92 -0.70
C PRO A 194 28.79 -20.22 0.55
N TRP A 195 29.45 -19.08 0.37
CA TRP A 195 30.13 -18.34 1.44
C TRP A 195 29.43 -17.04 1.86
N ALA A 196 28.44 -16.57 1.11
CA ALA A 196 27.76 -15.30 1.39
C ALA A 196 26.25 -15.40 1.17
N LEU A 197 25.50 -15.34 2.28
CA LEU A 197 24.04 -15.27 2.29
C LEU A 197 23.57 -14.03 1.52
N PHE A 198 22.59 -14.21 0.64
CA PHE A 198 21.99 -13.14 -0.18
C PHE A 198 22.95 -12.40 -1.13
N SER A 199 24.12 -12.97 -1.44
CA SER A 199 25.08 -12.34 -2.36
C SER A 199 24.62 -12.20 -3.82
N ARG A 200 23.46 -12.76 -4.17
CA ARG A 200 22.82 -12.64 -5.50
C ARG A 200 21.51 -11.85 -5.44
N VAL A 201 21.20 -11.25 -4.30
CA VAL A 201 20.01 -10.42 -4.10
C VAL A 201 20.34 -8.97 -4.48
N THR A 202 19.43 -8.34 -5.20
CA THR A 202 19.50 -6.96 -5.69
C THR A 202 18.74 -6.02 -4.73
N SER A 203 19.02 -4.72 -4.78
CA SER A 203 18.35 -3.73 -3.92
C SER A 203 16.93 -3.39 -4.36
N ALA A 204 16.12 -2.95 -3.41
CA ALA A 204 14.78 -2.43 -3.69
C ALA A 204 14.81 -1.15 -4.53
N GLU A 205 15.88 -0.36 -4.44
CA GLU A 205 16.11 0.80 -5.31
C GLU A 205 16.14 0.40 -6.80
N ASP A 206 16.83 -0.68 -7.16
CA ASP A 206 16.84 -1.18 -8.55
C ASP A 206 15.42 -1.59 -8.98
N LEU A 207 14.71 -2.29 -8.09
CA LEU A 207 13.35 -2.74 -8.35
C LEU A 207 12.41 -1.56 -8.58
N GLU A 208 12.43 -0.55 -7.72
CA GLU A 208 11.60 0.64 -7.85
C GLU A 208 11.93 1.40 -9.13
N THR A 209 13.19 1.77 -9.30
CA THR A 209 13.63 2.76 -10.30
C THR A 209 13.71 2.18 -11.69
N ASN A 210 14.25 0.96 -11.82
CA ASN A 210 14.56 0.35 -13.11
C ASN A 210 13.51 -0.65 -13.58
N VAL A 211 12.57 -1.06 -12.72
CA VAL A 211 11.54 -2.06 -13.07
C VAL A 211 10.14 -1.54 -12.86
N VAL A 212 9.73 -1.29 -11.62
CA VAL A 212 8.32 -1.05 -11.27
C VAL A 212 7.85 0.30 -11.80
N THR A 213 8.57 1.39 -11.50
CA THR A 213 8.19 2.73 -11.91
C THR A 213 8.07 2.88 -13.44
N PRO A 214 9.02 2.40 -14.26
CA PRO A 214 8.88 2.44 -15.72
C PRO A 214 7.66 1.66 -16.23
N LEU A 215 7.37 0.50 -15.66
CA LEU A 215 6.25 -0.34 -16.08
C LEU A 215 4.89 0.25 -15.68
N VAL A 216 4.76 0.76 -14.45
CA VAL A 216 3.55 1.46 -13.99
C VAL A 216 3.27 2.67 -14.89
N ASN A 217 4.30 3.48 -15.18
CA ASN A 217 4.16 4.60 -16.12
C ASN A 217 3.71 4.13 -17.50
N LYS A 218 4.33 3.07 -18.06
CA LYS A 218 3.97 2.55 -19.37
C LYS A 218 2.52 2.05 -19.40
N TRP A 219 2.09 1.32 -18.37
CA TRP A 219 0.72 0.81 -18.22
C TRP A 219 -0.32 1.94 -18.25
N PHE A 220 -0.15 2.96 -17.39
CA PHE A 220 -1.09 4.08 -17.32
C PHE A 220 -1.11 4.92 -18.59
N ASN A 221 0.03 5.13 -19.25
CA ASN A 221 0.09 5.83 -20.53
C ASN A 221 -0.70 5.09 -21.63
N LEU A 222 -0.53 3.77 -21.73
CA LEU A 222 -1.29 2.94 -22.68
C LEU A 222 -2.80 3.00 -22.40
N HIS A 223 -3.19 2.97 -21.12
CA HIS A 223 -4.58 3.04 -20.69
C HIS A 223 -5.22 4.38 -20.98
N ALA A 224 -4.54 5.47 -20.64
CA ALA A 224 -5.02 6.82 -20.92
C ALA A 224 -5.20 7.02 -22.42
N ASN A 225 -4.27 6.54 -23.24
CA ASN A 225 -4.39 6.58 -24.69
C ASN A 225 -5.60 5.79 -25.20
N ARG A 226 -5.88 4.61 -24.63
CA ARG A 226 -7.03 3.79 -25.01
C ARG A 226 -8.36 4.45 -24.61
N ASP A 227 -8.48 4.91 -23.38
CA ASP A 227 -9.74 5.43 -22.85
C ASP A 227 -10.06 6.84 -23.38
N PHE A 228 -9.03 7.66 -23.61
CA PHE A 228 -9.18 9.06 -24.03
C PHE A 228 -8.80 9.32 -25.48
N ASN A 229 -8.25 8.37 -26.23
CA ASN A 229 -7.78 8.53 -27.62
C ASN A 229 -6.92 9.79 -27.82
N GLY A 230 -5.88 9.96 -27.01
CA GLY A 230 -5.05 11.17 -27.04
C GLY A 230 -5.83 12.45 -26.70
N GLN A 231 -6.78 12.35 -25.76
CA GLN A 231 -7.66 13.45 -25.30
C GLN A 231 -8.81 13.83 -26.25
N HIS A 232 -9.12 12.99 -27.24
CA HIS A 232 -10.11 13.26 -28.28
C HIS A 232 -11.31 12.28 -28.29
N ASN A 233 -11.41 11.36 -27.33
CA ASN A 233 -12.56 10.48 -27.25
C ASN A 233 -13.83 11.25 -26.84
N ALA A 234 -14.84 11.27 -27.70
CA ALA A 234 -16.11 11.94 -27.45
C ALA A 234 -16.88 11.34 -26.26
N GLN A 235 -16.64 10.06 -25.93
CA GLN A 235 -17.24 9.34 -24.80
C GLN A 235 -16.18 8.44 -24.14
N PRO A 236 -15.33 8.98 -23.25
CA PRO A 236 -14.30 8.20 -22.61
C PRO A 236 -14.88 7.11 -21.70
N ALA A 237 -14.21 5.96 -21.69
CA ALA A 237 -14.54 4.86 -20.79
C ALA A 237 -13.97 5.09 -19.38
N ASN A 238 -14.49 4.35 -18.39
CA ASN A 238 -13.87 4.20 -17.06
C ASN A 238 -13.65 5.50 -16.26
N LEU A 239 -14.46 6.52 -16.49
CA LEU A 239 -14.30 7.83 -15.83
C LEU A 239 -14.21 7.72 -14.30
N HIS A 240 -15.03 6.87 -13.67
CA HIS A 240 -14.98 6.67 -12.22
C HIS A 240 -13.67 6.06 -11.74
N ARG A 241 -13.07 5.14 -12.50
CA ARG A 241 -11.77 4.55 -12.16
C ARG A 241 -10.66 5.58 -12.21
N TRP A 242 -10.63 6.35 -13.30
CA TRP A 242 -9.66 7.44 -13.46
C TRP A 242 -9.77 8.50 -12.37
N MET A 243 -11.00 8.88 -11.99
CA MET A 243 -11.21 9.86 -10.92
C MET A 243 -10.96 9.29 -9.51
N ALA A 244 -11.01 7.96 -9.33
CA ALA A 244 -10.72 7.33 -8.05
C ALA A 244 -9.28 7.60 -7.59
N HIS A 245 -8.31 7.66 -8.51
CA HIS A 245 -6.92 8.01 -8.18
C HIS A 245 -6.77 9.41 -7.57
N LEU A 246 -7.68 10.32 -7.93
CA LEU A 246 -7.66 11.71 -7.46
C LEU A 246 -8.50 11.91 -6.19
N LEU A 247 -9.64 11.22 -6.10
CA LEU A 247 -10.66 11.43 -5.07
C LEU A 247 -10.66 10.40 -3.95
N LEU A 248 -10.06 9.24 -4.18
CA LEU A 248 -9.91 8.16 -3.22
C LEU A 248 -8.43 7.89 -2.96
N THR A 249 -8.18 6.98 -2.03
CA THR A 249 -6.90 6.30 -1.89
C THR A 249 -7.16 4.88 -2.32
N THR A 250 -6.85 4.56 -3.58
CA THR A 250 -7.16 3.24 -4.14
C THR A 250 -6.16 2.23 -3.61
N THR A 251 -4.90 2.64 -3.49
CA THR A 251 -3.79 1.87 -2.94
C THR A 251 -2.98 2.69 -1.97
N ILE A 252 -2.23 2.00 -1.10
CA ILE A 252 -1.33 2.61 -0.14
C ILE A 252 0.08 2.15 -0.40
N ASN A 253 1.02 2.95 0.07
CA ASN A 253 2.39 2.56 0.30
C ASN A 253 2.71 2.83 1.78
N ILE A 254 3.79 2.25 2.29
CA ILE A 254 4.20 2.35 3.69
C ILE A 254 5.50 3.13 3.75
N ALA A 255 5.53 4.16 4.58
CA ALA A 255 6.70 4.99 4.82
C ALA A 255 7.08 4.98 6.29
N THR A 256 8.32 5.40 6.53
CA THR A 256 8.89 5.45 7.87
C THR A 256 9.72 6.72 8.01
N GLY A 257 9.82 7.20 9.24
CA GLY A 257 10.73 8.27 9.60
C GLY A 257 12.19 7.83 9.53
N SER A 258 13.08 8.82 9.45
CA SER A 258 14.52 8.59 9.31
C SER A 258 15.33 9.47 10.26
N ARG A 259 16.54 9.05 10.61
CA ARG A 259 17.49 9.90 11.33
C ARG A 259 17.97 11.00 10.39
N VAL A 260 18.11 12.22 10.89
CA VAL A 260 18.76 13.29 10.12
C VAL A 260 20.23 12.93 9.95
N ALA A 261 20.65 12.62 8.72
CA ALA A 261 22.07 12.49 8.40
C ALA A 261 22.77 13.82 8.69
N ALA A 262 23.84 13.79 9.49
CA ALA A 262 24.60 14.97 9.89
C ALA A 262 25.35 15.57 8.68
N VAL A 263 24.65 16.31 7.81
CA VAL A 263 25.25 17.05 6.70
C VAL A 263 25.47 18.53 7.06
N PHE A 264 24.98 19.00 8.21
CA PHE A 264 25.23 20.36 8.67
C PHE A 264 26.10 20.38 9.93
N GLU A 265 27.27 21.03 9.82
CA GLU A 265 28.27 21.27 10.87
C GLU A 265 27.70 21.95 12.14
N HIS A 266 26.45 22.44 12.11
CA HIS A 266 25.81 23.12 13.24
C HIS A 266 25.39 22.20 14.41
N HIS A 267 25.31 20.88 14.23
CA HIS A 267 24.99 19.94 15.32
C HIS A 267 26.23 19.35 16.02
N LYS A 268 27.45 19.77 15.67
CA LYS A 268 28.68 19.35 16.37
C LYS A 268 28.87 20.00 17.75
N GLN A 269 28.03 20.96 18.13
CA GLN A 269 28.11 21.55 19.47
C GLN A 269 27.14 20.84 20.43
N ALA A 270 27.75 20.08 21.34
CA ALA A 270 27.20 19.57 22.60
C ALA A 270 26.21 18.40 22.53
N GLY A 271 26.69 17.17 22.37
CA GLY A 271 26.10 15.94 22.97
C GLY A 271 24.62 15.64 22.75
N SER A 272 23.91 16.42 21.92
CA SER A 272 22.47 16.33 21.70
C SER A 272 22.21 15.30 20.62
N GLU A 273 21.33 14.36 20.93
CA GLU A 273 20.91 13.34 19.97
C GLU A 273 20.28 14.01 18.72
N LEU A 274 20.70 13.57 17.53
CA LEU A 274 20.21 14.12 16.27
C LEU A 274 18.68 13.95 16.18
N PRO A 275 17.94 14.94 15.67
CA PRO A 275 16.50 14.81 15.48
C PRO A 275 16.17 13.70 14.48
N LEU A 276 14.95 13.20 14.59
CA LEU A 276 14.34 12.30 13.62
C LEU A 276 13.43 13.10 12.70
N ARG A 277 13.19 12.59 11.49
CA ARG A 277 12.22 13.14 10.52
C ARG A 277 11.05 12.20 10.40
N SER A 278 9.84 12.73 10.34
CA SER A 278 8.63 11.94 10.05
C SER A 278 8.40 11.83 8.55
N PRO A 279 7.71 10.79 8.07
CA PRO A 279 7.24 10.71 6.68
C PRO A 279 6.49 11.98 6.30
N LYS A 280 6.86 12.60 5.16
CA LYS A 280 6.20 13.82 4.70
C LYS A 280 4.76 13.51 4.27
N ASP A 281 4.55 12.33 3.68
CA ASP A 281 3.27 11.89 3.16
C ASP A 281 2.19 11.61 4.21
N LEU A 282 2.57 11.60 5.49
CA LEU A 282 1.59 11.61 6.58
C LEU A 282 0.77 12.91 6.60
N PHE A 283 1.38 14.04 6.19
CA PHE A 283 0.79 15.36 6.34
C PHE A 283 0.13 15.87 5.07
N MET A 284 0.60 15.43 3.90
CA MET A 284 0.13 15.82 2.57
C MET A 284 0.49 14.77 1.54
N ASN A 285 -0.14 14.74 0.37
CA ASN A 285 0.24 13.81 -0.69
C ASN A 285 1.49 14.32 -1.43
N PHE A 286 2.68 14.15 -0.85
CA PHE A 286 3.94 14.58 -1.45
C PHE A 286 4.25 13.78 -2.70
N GLU A 287 3.90 12.49 -2.73
CA GLU A 287 4.03 11.62 -3.91
C GLU A 287 3.45 12.25 -5.19
N LEU A 288 2.32 12.96 -5.05
CA LEU A 288 1.71 13.73 -6.13
C LEU A 288 2.26 15.17 -6.21
N LEU A 289 2.43 15.85 -5.09
CA LEU A 289 2.79 17.29 -5.05
C LEU A 289 4.24 17.59 -5.47
N THR A 290 5.15 16.63 -5.42
CA THR A 290 6.56 16.82 -5.86
C THR A 290 6.76 16.59 -7.35
N ARG A 291 5.72 16.19 -8.08
CA ARG A 291 5.78 15.97 -9.53
C ARG A 291 5.91 17.29 -10.27
N ASP A 292 6.60 17.30 -11.42
CA ASP A 292 6.91 18.51 -12.18
C ASP A 292 5.66 19.34 -12.53
N GLN A 293 4.53 18.68 -12.77
CA GLN A 293 3.23 19.31 -13.06
C GLN A 293 2.73 20.20 -11.91
N PHE A 294 3.18 19.96 -10.68
CA PHE A 294 2.84 20.72 -9.47
C PHE A 294 3.99 21.60 -8.96
N SER A 295 5.08 21.73 -9.73
CA SER A 295 6.25 22.56 -9.40
C SER A 295 5.90 24.02 -9.09
N ASN A 296 4.77 24.54 -9.58
CA ASN A 296 4.26 25.86 -9.25
C ASN A 296 3.92 26.05 -7.76
N ILE A 297 3.54 24.99 -7.03
CA ILE A 297 3.38 25.05 -5.56
C ILE A 297 4.75 25.25 -4.89
N ASN A 298 5.79 24.66 -5.46
CA ASN A 298 7.17 24.86 -5.02
C ASN A 298 7.71 26.26 -5.40
N ALA A 299 7.23 26.84 -6.51
CA ALA A 299 7.75 28.10 -7.06
C ALA A 299 7.23 29.38 -6.38
N TYR A 300 6.30 29.30 -5.41
CA TYR A 300 5.77 30.48 -4.70
C TYR A 300 6.76 31.15 -3.73
N THR A 301 8.00 30.67 -3.67
CA THR A 301 9.14 31.43 -3.13
C THR A 301 10.03 31.85 -4.30
N ASN A 302 10.51 33.10 -4.31
CA ASN A 302 11.38 33.68 -5.36
C ASN A 302 12.76 32.99 -5.56
N ARG A 303 12.91 31.73 -5.15
CA ARG A 303 14.03 30.83 -5.39
C ARG A 303 13.46 29.46 -5.74
N ARG A 304 13.75 28.97 -6.95
CA ARG A 304 13.30 27.65 -7.45
C ARG A 304 13.73 26.48 -6.54
N ASP A 305 14.68 26.72 -5.64
CA ASP A 305 15.31 25.71 -4.80
C ASP A 305 14.89 25.81 -3.31
N GLN A 306 13.98 26.72 -2.94
CA GLN A 306 13.60 26.97 -1.53
C GLN A 306 12.09 27.07 -1.29
N GLY A 307 11.29 26.37 -2.11
CA GLY A 307 9.85 26.27 -1.93
C GLY A 307 9.43 25.80 -0.52
N PRO A 308 8.20 26.14 -0.08
CA PRO A 308 7.72 25.73 1.24
C PRO A 308 7.62 24.21 1.38
N LEU A 309 7.44 23.47 0.28
CA LEU A 309 7.46 22.00 0.26
C LEU A 309 8.89 21.44 0.26
N ALA A 310 9.79 22.02 -0.53
CA ALA A 310 11.22 21.63 -0.53
C ALA A 310 11.85 21.78 0.86
N SER A 311 11.47 22.83 1.61
CA SER A 311 11.92 23.08 2.98
C SER A 311 11.09 22.39 4.06
N PHE A 312 9.99 21.71 3.71
CA PHE A 312 9.20 20.95 4.67
C PHE A 312 9.93 19.65 5.01
N SER A 313 10.57 19.66 6.17
CA SER A 313 11.23 18.51 6.77
C SER A 313 10.79 18.46 8.24
N PRO A 314 9.65 17.82 8.52
CA PRO A 314 9.12 17.76 9.88
C PRO A 314 10.05 16.92 10.77
N GLU A 315 10.68 17.58 11.75
CA GLU A 315 11.66 16.99 12.66
C GLU A 315 11.10 16.85 14.09
N PHE A 316 11.48 15.80 14.79
CA PHE A 316 11.05 15.49 16.16
C PHE A 316 12.18 14.89 17.01
N SER A 317 12.07 15.01 18.34
CA SER A 317 13.07 14.48 19.29
C SER A 317 12.87 12.99 19.53
N LEU A 318 13.95 12.21 19.60
CA LEU A 318 13.89 10.79 19.96
C LEU A 318 13.28 10.59 21.36
N ASN A 319 13.60 11.44 22.34
CA ASN A 319 13.06 11.30 23.70
C ASN A 319 11.55 11.51 23.74
N ASN A 320 11.04 12.52 23.03
CA ASN A 320 9.60 12.74 22.91
C ASN A 320 8.93 11.55 22.21
N TYR A 321 9.56 11.05 21.15
CA TYR A 321 9.06 9.89 20.41
C TYR A 321 9.00 8.63 21.27
N GLN A 322 10.07 8.28 21.98
CA GLN A 322 10.09 7.14 22.89
C GLN A 322 9.05 7.28 24.01
N SER A 323 8.84 8.49 24.52
CA SER A 323 7.81 8.77 25.52
C SER A 323 6.41 8.54 24.94
N ALA A 324 6.15 9.01 23.72
CA ALA A 324 4.88 8.83 23.04
C ALA A 324 4.61 7.35 22.70
N ILE A 325 5.62 6.64 22.18
CA ILE A 325 5.59 5.19 21.91
C ILE A 325 5.26 4.39 23.17
N ARG A 326 5.89 4.73 24.31
CA ARG A 326 5.58 4.13 25.60
C ARG A 326 4.16 4.42 26.06
N SER A 327 3.72 5.68 25.94
CA SER A 327 2.38 6.10 26.36
C SER A 327 1.25 5.41 25.61
N LEU A 328 1.47 5.05 24.33
CA LEU A 328 0.50 4.38 23.49
C LEU A 328 0.69 2.85 23.45
N ARG A 329 1.75 2.36 24.12
CA ARG A 329 2.18 0.96 24.05
C ARG A 329 2.27 0.46 22.61
N ILE A 330 2.86 1.26 21.72
CA ILE A 330 3.04 0.87 20.31
C ILE A 330 3.92 -0.37 20.25
N SER A 331 3.42 -1.45 19.66
CA SER A 331 4.05 -2.76 19.71
C SER A 331 3.96 -3.49 18.37
N LEU A 332 4.94 -4.34 18.11
CA LEU A 332 4.92 -5.28 16.99
C LEU A 332 4.14 -6.52 17.41
N ILE A 333 3.16 -6.91 16.60
CA ILE A 333 2.30 -8.06 16.87
C ILE A 333 2.31 -9.03 15.69
N GLN A 334 2.13 -10.32 15.99
CA GLN A 334 2.03 -11.38 14.98
C GLN A 334 0.86 -12.29 15.33
N GLU A 335 0.14 -12.80 14.33
CA GLU A 335 -0.95 -13.74 14.53
C GLU A 335 -0.52 -14.99 15.31
N TRP A 336 -1.44 -15.49 16.14
CA TRP A 336 -1.21 -16.68 16.96
C TRP A 336 -2.45 -17.57 17.04
N GLY A 337 -2.28 -18.87 16.81
CA GLY A 337 -3.40 -19.82 16.79
C GLY A 337 -3.95 -20.20 18.17
N SER A 338 -3.35 -19.72 19.28
CA SER A 338 -3.68 -20.17 20.63
C SER A 338 -3.84 -19.02 21.62
N LYS A 339 -4.59 -19.23 22.70
CA LYS A 339 -4.62 -18.32 23.85
C LYS A 339 -3.40 -18.49 24.75
N THR A 340 -2.73 -19.63 24.66
CA THR A 340 -1.56 -19.96 25.46
C THR A 340 -0.31 -19.45 24.75
N PRO A 341 0.56 -18.67 25.42
CA PRO A 341 1.81 -18.23 24.82
C PRO A 341 2.74 -19.42 24.55
N PRO A 342 3.62 -19.33 23.54
CA PRO A 342 4.63 -20.36 23.26
C PRO A 342 5.68 -20.47 24.38
N ASN A 343 5.80 -19.44 25.22
CA ASN A 343 6.75 -19.34 26.31
C ASN A 343 6.19 -18.38 27.38
N PRO A 344 6.37 -18.62 28.69
CA PRO A 344 5.96 -17.71 29.77
C PRO A 344 6.40 -16.24 29.62
N ASN A 345 7.50 -15.99 28.90
CA ASN A 345 8.04 -14.65 28.67
C ASN A 345 7.51 -13.96 27.39
N VAL A 346 6.62 -14.62 26.64
CA VAL A 346 5.96 -14.04 25.47
C VAL A 346 4.51 -13.74 25.85
N LYS A 347 4.03 -12.54 25.52
CA LYS A 347 2.66 -12.12 25.81
C LYS A 347 1.74 -12.46 24.64
N VAL A 348 0.51 -12.87 24.95
CA VAL A 348 -0.58 -12.97 23.98
C VAL A 348 -1.58 -11.87 24.29
N GLU A 349 -1.90 -11.05 23.30
CA GLU A 349 -2.97 -10.06 23.36
C GLU A 349 -4.20 -10.56 22.62
N GLN A 350 -5.37 -10.34 23.21
CA GLN A 350 -6.64 -10.67 22.58
C GLN A 350 -7.28 -9.42 21.99
N LEU A 351 -7.40 -9.40 20.66
CA LEU A 351 -8.04 -8.32 19.92
C LEU A 351 -9.41 -8.77 19.38
N GLN A 352 -10.25 -7.82 18.96
CA GLN A 352 -11.55 -8.13 18.39
C GLN A 352 -11.40 -8.78 17.01
N LYS A 353 -12.36 -9.62 16.61
CA LYS A 353 -12.40 -10.19 15.26
C LYS A 353 -12.36 -9.07 14.21
N GLY A 354 -11.60 -9.29 13.13
CA GLY A 354 -11.38 -8.30 12.08
C GLY A 354 -10.45 -7.14 12.45
N THR A 355 -9.66 -7.25 13.53
CA THR A 355 -8.65 -6.22 13.88
C THR A 355 -7.48 -6.20 12.90
N LEU A 356 -7.04 -7.37 12.42
CA LEU A 356 -6.18 -7.52 11.23
C LEU A 356 -7.02 -8.06 10.08
N GLY A 357 -6.67 -7.67 8.85
CA GLY A 357 -7.33 -8.10 7.63
C GLY A 357 -6.81 -9.44 7.16
N GLY A 358 -7.63 -10.12 6.38
CA GLY A 358 -7.42 -11.51 5.99
C GLY A 358 -8.79 -12.12 5.76
N GLY A 359 -9.28 -11.95 4.53
CA GLY A 359 -10.68 -12.01 4.16
C GLY A 359 -11.43 -13.25 4.66
N LYS A 360 -12.76 -13.13 4.64
CA LYS A 360 -13.70 -14.26 4.77
C LYS A 360 -13.40 -15.45 3.84
N GLN A 361 -12.53 -15.27 2.84
CA GLN A 361 -12.06 -16.29 1.90
C GLN A 361 -10.99 -17.22 2.49
N THR A 362 -10.25 -16.79 3.53
CA THR A 362 -9.20 -17.59 4.20
C THR A 362 -9.55 -17.96 5.64
N ASP A 363 -10.76 -17.62 6.10
CA ASP A 363 -11.20 -17.68 7.51
C ASP A 363 -10.29 -16.91 8.51
N SER A 364 -9.33 -16.12 8.03
CA SER A 364 -8.35 -15.40 8.86
C SER A 364 -8.96 -14.22 9.63
N TYR A 365 -10.18 -13.78 9.28
CA TYR A 365 -10.92 -12.72 9.98
C TYR A 365 -11.26 -13.07 11.44
N ASP A 366 -11.16 -14.35 11.82
CA ASP A 366 -11.47 -14.88 13.14
C ASP A 366 -10.25 -14.95 14.08
N VAL A 367 -9.05 -14.61 13.61
CA VAL A 367 -7.87 -14.54 14.48
C VAL A 367 -8.06 -13.43 15.51
N THR A 368 -8.03 -13.83 16.77
CA THR A 368 -8.22 -12.93 17.92
C THR A 368 -7.02 -12.92 18.85
N ASN A 369 -6.07 -13.84 18.69
CA ASN A 369 -4.89 -13.93 19.55
C ASN A 369 -3.65 -13.50 18.77
N PHE A 370 -2.85 -12.63 19.38
CA PHE A 370 -1.65 -12.08 18.78
C PHE A 370 -0.48 -12.15 19.76
N LEU A 371 0.66 -12.66 19.30
CA LEU A 371 1.90 -12.56 20.07
C LEU A 371 2.39 -11.11 20.01
N VAL A 372 2.75 -10.58 21.17
CA VAL A 372 3.50 -9.32 21.23
C VAL A 372 4.97 -9.65 21.01
N VAL A 373 5.43 -9.44 19.77
CA VAL A 373 6.80 -9.74 19.35
C VAL A 373 7.78 -8.78 20.03
N LYS A 374 7.44 -7.48 20.07
CA LYS A 374 8.23 -6.46 20.75
C LYS A 374 7.35 -5.31 21.22
N GLU A 375 7.49 -4.91 22.48
CA GLU A 375 6.75 -3.79 23.05
C GLU A 375 7.51 -2.47 22.92
N TYR A 376 6.75 -1.37 22.90
CA TYR A 376 7.27 0.00 22.93
C TYR A 376 8.22 0.31 21.77
N THR A 377 7.88 -0.16 20.58
CA THR A 377 8.68 0.05 19.37
C THR A 377 7.84 -0.07 18.10
N GLU A 378 8.33 0.58 17.04
CA GLU A 378 7.90 0.39 15.65
C GLU A 378 8.90 -0.47 14.85
N GLY A 379 9.93 -0.99 15.52
CA GLY A 379 11.03 -1.77 14.92
C GLY A 379 12.41 -1.21 15.25
N ASP A 380 13.44 -2.04 15.15
CA ASP A 380 14.80 -1.60 15.46
C ASP A 380 15.29 -0.60 14.41
N HIS A 381 15.59 0.61 14.84
CA HIS A 381 15.95 1.74 13.98
C HIS A 381 14.85 2.17 12.99
N ILE A 382 13.61 1.73 13.21
CA ILE A 382 12.42 2.21 12.50
C ILE A 382 11.68 3.19 13.40
N TYR A 383 11.29 4.32 12.81
CA TYR A 383 10.59 5.39 13.52
C TYR A 383 9.35 5.79 12.74
N PHE A 384 8.23 6.06 13.41
CA PHE A 384 7.09 6.75 12.84
C PHE A 384 6.58 6.10 11.53
N VAL A 385 6.13 4.85 11.61
CA VAL A 385 5.56 4.15 10.44
C VAL A 385 4.26 4.83 10.04
N ALA A 386 4.08 5.19 8.77
CA ALA A 386 2.86 5.83 8.30
C ALA A 386 2.42 5.23 6.97
N LEU A 387 1.11 5.21 6.75
CA LEU A 387 0.57 4.99 5.42
C LEU A 387 0.79 6.26 4.59
N GLN A 388 1.13 6.09 3.33
CA GLN A 388 1.24 7.15 2.35
C GLN A 388 0.45 6.82 1.09
N ALA A 389 0.15 7.85 0.30
CA ALA A 389 -0.39 7.66 -1.04
C ALA A 389 0.61 6.87 -1.89
N SER A 390 0.11 6.04 -2.81
CA SER A 390 0.96 5.17 -3.60
C SER A 390 1.37 5.80 -4.92
N LEU A 391 2.46 5.29 -5.50
CA LEU A 391 2.96 5.69 -6.82
C LEU A 391 1.86 5.56 -7.88
N GLU A 392 1.12 4.44 -7.87
CA GLU A 392 0.11 4.11 -8.87
C GLU A 392 -1.03 5.13 -8.88
N ASP A 393 -1.48 5.61 -7.71
CA ASP A 393 -2.46 6.69 -7.63
C ASP A 393 -1.89 7.99 -8.19
N SER A 394 -0.64 8.34 -7.88
CA SER A 394 -0.04 9.57 -8.42
C SER A 394 0.11 9.51 -9.94
N VAL A 395 0.58 8.39 -10.49
CA VAL A 395 0.73 8.18 -11.94
C VAL A 395 -0.65 8.19 -12.61
N GLY A 396 -1.66 7.58 -12.00
CA GLY A 396 -3.05 7.63 -12.46
C GLY A 396 -3.56 9.07 -12.58
N VAL A 397 -3.33 9.92 -11.55
CA VAL A 397 -3.71 11.34 -11.60
C VAL A 397 -2.96 12.11 -12.69
N LEU A 398 -1.65 11.86 -12.85
CA LEU A 398 -0.84 12.54 -13.87
C LEU A 398 -1.29 12.20 -15.30
N ASN A 399 -1.82 10.99 -15.51
CA ASN A 399 -2.33 10.53 -16.80
C ASN A 399 -3.77 11.00 -17.11
N LEU A 400 -4.45 11.69 -16.19
CA LEU A 400 -5.72 12.34 -16.49
C LEU A 400 -5.52 13.43 -17.57
N PRO A 401 -6.39 13.51 -18.60
CA PRO A 401 -6.35 14.59 -19.58
C PRO A 401 -6.61 15.97 -18.97
N ASN A 402 -5.86 16.99 -19.41
CA ASN A 402 -6.05 18.37 -18.95
C ASN A 402 -7.41 18.96 -19.35
N ASN A 403 -7.99 18.48 -20.44
CA ASN A 403 -9.34 18.87 -20.85
C ASN A 403 -10.44 18.14 -20.06
N LEU A 404 -10.10 17.09 -19.30
CA LEU A 404 -11.01 16.37 -18.38
C LEU A 404 -10.97 16.97 -16.98
N VAL A 405 -9.76 17.15 -16.46
CA VAL A 405 -9.51 17.78 -15.16
C VAL A 405 -8.38 18.77 -15.35
N SER A 406 -8.63 20.08 -15.32
CA SER A 406 -7.53 21.03 -15.41
C SER A 406 -6.57 20.91 -14.23
N ASP A 407 -5.34 21.40 -14.40
CA ASP A 407 -4.37 21.50 -13.31
C ASP A 407 -4.96 22.27 -12.10
N LYS A 408 -5.75 23.32 -12.36
CA LYS A 408 -6.38 24.11 -11.31
C LYS A 408 -7.40 23.29 -10.52
N LEU A 409 -8.19 22.46 -11.20
CA LEU A 409 -9.13 21.56 -10.55
C LEU A 409 -8.42 20.44 -9.79
N ARG A 410 -7.42 19.77 -10.40
CA ARG A 410 -6.59 18.76 -9.72
C ARG A 410 -6.01 19.32 -8.44
N LEU A 411 -5.38 20.49 -8.53
CA LEU A 411 -4.84 21.23 -7.39
C LEU A 411 -5.90 21.52 -6.33
N SER A 412 -7.08 22.00 -6.73
CA SER A 412 -8.16 22.30 -5.80
C SER A 412 -8.66 21.05 -5.07
N ILE A 413 -8.69 19.89 -5.74
CA ILE A 413 -9.07 18.60 -5.15
C ILE A 413 -7.98 18.10 -4.20
N ILE A 414 -6.71 18.12 -4.60
CA ILE A 414 -5.59 17.69 -3.75
C ILE A 414 -5.49 18.57 -2.51
N LEU A 415 -5.78 19.86 -2.64
CA LEU A 415 -5.81 20.82 -1.55
C LEU A 415 -7.08 20.72 -0.69
N LEU A 416 -8.11 19.99 -1.13
CA LEU A 416 -9.26 19.67 -0.32
C LEU A 416 -8.89 18.59 0.68
N ASP A 417 -8.98 18.90 1.98
CA ASP A 417 -8.64 17.96 3.06
C ASP A 417 -7.18 17.45 2.95
N PHE A 418 -6.29 18.31 2.46
CA PHE A 418 -4.88 18.01 2.20
C PHE A 418 -4.11 17.47 3.42
N PHE A 419 -4.59 17.77 4.62
CA PHE A 419 -4.08 17.28 5.90
C PHE A 419 -4.49 15.83 6.21
N ASN A 420 -5.35 15.21 5.39
CA ASN A 420 -5.69 13.78 5.40
C ASN A 420 -5.38 13.19 4.00
N PRO A 421 -4.09 12.98 3.67
CA PRO A 421 -3.67 12.56 2.32
C PRO A 421 -4.07 11.12 1.97
N VAL A 422 -4.25 10.28 2.99
CA VAL A 422 -4.76 8.90 2.88
C VAL A 422 -6.16 8.86 3.50
N TYR A 423 -7.12 8.22 2.83
CA TYR A 423 -8.49 8.00 3.33
C TYR A 423 -9.29 9.26 3.68
N SER A 424 -9.07 10.34 2.93
CA SER A 424 -9.95 11.52 3.01
C SER A 424 -11.38 11.15 2.62
N TRP A 425 -12.24 10.98 3.61
CA TRP A 425 -13.67 10.78 3.38
C TRP A 425 -14.32 12.01 2.73
N ARG A 426 -13.75 13.22 2.94
CA ARG A 426 -14.22 14.45 2.29
C ARG A 426 -14.00 14.40 0.78
N ARG A 427 -12.82 13.96 0.32
CA ARG A 427 -12.53 13.71 -1.11
C ARG A 427 -13.37 12.55 -1.64
N GLY A 428 -13.45 11.45 -0.89
CA GLY A 428 -14.19 10.26 -1.33
C GLY A 428 -15.68 10.49 -1.54
N VAL A 429 -16.33 11.32 -0.72
CA VAL A 429 -17.75 11.70 -0.90
C VAL A 429 -17.99 12.41 -2.25
N LEU A 430 -16.97 12.98 -2.87
CA LEU A 430 -17.12 13.70 -4.13
C LEU A 430 -17.28 12.77 -5.33
N MET A 431 -16.88 11.51 -5.21
CA MET A 431 -17.09 10.48 -6.22
C MET A 431 -18.56 10.37 -6.65
N ARG A 432 -19.51 10.59 -5.73
CA ARG A 432 -20.96 10.53 -6.02
C ARG A 432 -21.46 11.61 -6.98
N TYR A 433 -20.71 12.70 -7.14
CA TYR A 433 -21.07 13.82 -8.01
C TYR A 433 -20.48 13.66 -9.41
N LEU A 434 -19.67 12.62 -9.63
CA LEU A 434 -19.16 12.31 -10.95
C LEU A 434 -20.26 11.69 -11.81
N PRO A 435 -20.52 12.22 -13.01
CA PRO A 435 -21.43 11.54 -13.94
C PRO A 435 -20.81 10.20 -14.35
N ARG A 436 -21.64 9.21 -14.72
CA ARG A 436 -21.16 7.90 -15.20
C ARG A 436 -20.46 8.01 -16.56
N THR A 437 -20.87 8.98 -17.37
CA THR A 437 -20.30 9.31 -18.68
C THR A 437 -20.12 10.81 -18.78
N THR A 438 -19.16 11.25 -19.59
CA THR A 438 -18.99 12.67 -19.93
C THR A 438 -18.87 12.78 -21.45
N ILE A 439 -19.17 13.96 -22.00
CA ILE A 439 -19.05 14.24 -23.43
C ILE A 439 -18.08 15.38 -23.65
N LEU A 440 -17.27 15.25 -24.69
CA LEU A 440 -16.38 16.33 -25.11
C LEU A 440 -17.21 17.44 -25.80
N VAL A 441 -17.28 18.63 -25.20
CA VAL A 441 -17.99 19.78 -25.76
C VAL A 441 -16.98 20.87 -26.08
N ASN A 442 -16.83 21.21 -27.37
CA ASN A 442 -15.87 22.22 -27.82
C ASN A 442 -14.43 22.00 -27.31
N GLY A 443 -14.01 20.73 -27.21
CA GLY A 443 -12.66 20.37 -26.80
C GLY A 443 -12.41 20.34 -25.28
N THR A 444 -13.43 20.58 -24.45
CA THR A 444 -13.35 20.49 -22.97
C THR A 444 -14.48 19.60 -22.44
N TYR A 445 -14.23 18.81 -21.39
CA TYR A 445 -15.29 18.06 -20.70
C TYR A 445 -16.03 18.97 -19.70
N ASP A 446 -17.32 18.73 -19.49
CA ASP A 446 -18.25 19.62 -18.77
C ASP A 446 -18.20 19.54 -17.23
N MET A 447 -17.30 18.74 -16.67
CA MET A 447 -17.24 18.38 -15.25
C MET A 447 -16.71 19.50 -14.32
N GLU A 448 -15.85 20.38 -14.82
CA GLU A 448 -15.00 21.24 -14.00
C GLU A 448 -15.70 22.46 -13.37
N ALA A 449 -16.81 22.92 -13.94
CA ALA A 449 -17.46 24.18 -13.55
C ALA A 449 -18.02 24.22 -12.11
N THR A 450 -18.05 23.08 -11.39
CA THR A 450 -18.73 22.95 -10.09
C THR A 450 -17.80 23.08 -8.87
N PHE A 451 -16.47 23.05 -9.03
CA PHE A 451 -15.60 22.58 -7.93
C PHE A 451 -14.64 23.61 -7.28
N ILE A 452 -14.50 24.82 -7.81
CA ILE A 452 -13.34 25.68 -7.50
C ILE A 452 -13.64 26.71 -6.40
N ALA A 453 -13.03 26.60 -5.19
CA ALA A 453 -13.06 27.70 -4.20
C ALA A 453 -11.98 27.80 -3.08
N ASN A 454 -10.94 26.96 -2.91
CA ASN A 454 -10.15 26.98 -1.63
C ASN A 454 -8.61 26.87 -1.70
N ILE A 455 -7.88 27.86 -2.24
CA ILE A 455 -6.40 27.80 -2.37
C ILE A 455 -5.55 28.65 -1.37
N PRO A 456 -6.04 29.67 -0.62
CA PRO A 456 -5.13 30.45 0.25
C PRO A 456 -4.70 29.85 1.61
N ARG A 457 -5.14 28.65 2.02
CA ARG A 457 -4.98 28.13 3.41
C ARG A 457 -3.68 27.34 3.68
N PHE A 458 -2.92 27.05 2.63
CA PHE A 458 -1.87 26.02 2.62
C PHE A 458 -0.63 26.33 3.48
N GLN A 459 -0.05 27.53 3.33
CA GLN A 459 1.22 27.88 3.99
C GLN A 459 1.09 28.00 5.52
N SER A 460 -0.05 28.50 6.00
CA SER A 460 -0.29 28.66 7.45
C SER A 460 -0.34 27.32 8.17
N TYR A 461 -0.92 26.30 7.54
CA TYR A 461 -1.01 24.96 8.11
C TYR A 461 0.38 24.31 8.28
N LEU A 462 1.26 24.40 7.27
CA LEU A 462 2.62 23.82 7.33
C LEU A 462 3.41 24.32 8.56
N ASN A 463 3.29 25.61 8.88
CA ASN A 463 3.94 26.19 10.04
C ASN A 463 3.37 25.65 11.37
N LYS A 464 2.05 25.40 11.44
CA LYS A 464 1.39 24.84 12.63
C LYS A 464 1.79 23.39 12.88
N VAL A 465 1.89 22.57 11.82
CA VAL A 465 2.40 21.19 11.92
C VAL A 465 3.80 21.18 12.51
N ARG A 466 4.71 22.01 11.97
CA ARG A 466 6.09 22.12 12.48
C ARG A 466 6.12 22.53 13.95
N SER A 467 5.26 23.46 14.37
CA SER A 467 5.15 23.87 15.77
C SER A 467 4.64 22.76 16.68
N ARG A 468 3.69 21.94 16.24
CA ARG A 468 3.12 20.86 17.06
C ARG A 468 4.05 19.67 17.21
N LEU A 469 4.77 19.28 16.15
CA LEU A 469 5.78 18.22 16.21
C LEU A 469 6.89 18.48 17.25
N GLY A 470 7.16 19.75 17.56
CA GLY A 470 8.09 20.14 18.63
C GLY A 470 7.61 19.80 20.05
N THR A 471 6.38 19.33 20.23
CA THR A 471 5.77 19.04 21.54
C THR A 471 5.45 17.54 21.71
N ILE A 472 5.43 17.05 22.95
CA ILE A 472 5.07 15.65 23.23
C ILE A 472 3.59 15.43 22.87
N GLU A 473 2.72 16.37 23.20
CA GLU A 473 1.28 16.30 22.94
C GLU A 473 1.01 16.22 21.43
N GLY A 474 1.66 17.08 20.64
CA GLY A 474 1.53 17.05 19.18
C GLY A 474 2.05 15.74 18.57
N LEU A 475 3.14 15.19 19.10
CA LEU A 475 3.67 13.91 18.64
C LEU A 475 2.75 12.73 18.99
N THR A 476 2.22 12.70 20.22
CA THR A 476 1.22 11.72 20.64
C THR A 476 -0.05 11.81 19.78
N ASP A 477 -0.51 13.01 19.46
CA ASP A 477 -1.66 13.22 18.56
C ASP A 477 -1.41 12.65 17.17
N TYR A 478 -0.20 12.84 16.61
CA TYR A 478 0.11 12.35 15.27
C TYR A 478 0.39 10.85 15.22
N LEU A 479 0.92 10.25 16.29
CA LEU A 479 0.98 8.78 16.41
C LEU A 479 -0.43 8.18 16.54
N ARG A 480 -1.34 8.83 17.27
CA ARG A 480 -2.76 8.44 17.28
C ARG A 480 -3.37 8.56 15.89
N LEU A 481 -3.03 9.60 15.13
CA LEU A 481 -3.54 9.77 13.76
C LEU A 481 -3.02 8.66 12.84
N ALA A 482 -1.73 8.35 12.90
CA ALA A 482 -1.14 7.24 12.17
C ALA A 482 -1.82 5.90 12.53
N GLU A 483 -2.04 5.64 13.82
CA GLU A 483 -2.78 4.47 14.29
C GLU A 483 -4.22 4.45 13.78
N SER A 484 -4.92 5.59 13.75
CA SER A 484 -6.27 5.72 13.16
C SER A 484 -6.28 5.28 11.70
N HIS A 485 -5.31 5.74 10.90
CA HIS A 485 -5.18 5.32 9.49
C HIS A 485 -4.83 3.83 9.35
N ARG A 486 -3.92 3.31 10.18
CA ARG A 486 -3.62 1.87 10.21
C ARG A 486 -4.86 1.04 10.55
N ARG A 487 -5.70 1.48 11.48
CA ARG A 487 -6.96 0.79 11.84
C ARG A 487 -8.02 0.86 10.73
N ILE A 488 -8.01 1.90 9.89
CA ILE A 488 -8.83 1.94 8.66
C ILE A 488 -8.31 0.92 7.65
N TYR A 489 -6.98 0.82 7.50
CA TYR A 489 -6.35 -0.04 6.50
C TYR A 489 -6.39 -1.52 6.85
N ARG A 490 -6.00 -1.88 8.08
CA ARG A 490 -5.78 -3.26 8.52
C ARG A 490 -6.87 -4.23 8.06
N PRO A 491 -8.17 -3.94 8.17
CA PRO A 491 -9.19 -4.91 7.76
C PRO A 491 -9.24 -5.21 6.23
N LEU A 492 -8.58 -4.41 5.37
CA LEU A 492 -8.63 -4.50 3.90
C LEU A 492 -7.72 -5.61 3.34
N PRO A 493 -8.19 -6.44 2.39
CA PRO A 493 -7.37 -7.44 1.71
C PRO A 493 -6.47 -6.81 0.62
N PRO A 494 -5.41 -7.51 0.18
CA PRO A 494 -4.69 -8.56 0.90
C PRO A 494 -3.81 -7.92 1.98
N ASP A 495 -3.85 -8.41 3.21
CA ASP A 495 -3.01 -7.92 4.31
C ASP A 495 -1.81 -8.86 4.52
N GLU A 496 -0.60 -8.33 4.34
CA GLU A 496 0.67 -9.07 4.50
C GLU A 496 1.63 -8.34 5.47
N PHE A 497 1.13 -7.44 6.33
CA PHE A 497 1.95 -6.44 7.03
C PHE A 497 1.73 -6.40 8.54
N GLY A 498 1.63 -7.58 9.18
CA GLY A 498 1.36 -7.70 10.60
C GLY A 498 2.38 -6.96 11.48
N MET A 499 3.67 -7.12 11.19
CA MET A 499 4.76 -6.47 11.93
C MET A 499 5.21 -5.15 11.30
N THR A 500 5.06 -4.98 9.99
CA THR A 500 5.37 -3.73 9.30
C THR A 500 4.50 -2.59 9.81
N LEU A 501 3.23 -2.85 10.15
CA LEU A 501 2.35 -1.88 10.78
C LEU A 501 2.28 -2.16 12.28
N PRO A 502 2.89 -1.33 13.15
CA PRO A 502 2.83 -1.53 14.60
C PRO A 502 1.45 -1.11 15.16
N TYR A 503 1.07 -1.67 16.31
CA TYR A 503 -0.26 -1.53 16.90
C TYR A 503 -0.22 -0.81 18.25
N ALA A 504 -1.16 0.13 18.47
CA ALA A 504 -1.29 0.83 19.75
C ALA A 504 -2.12 0.01 20.75
N LEU A 505 -1.46 -0.81 21.56
CA LEU A 505 -2.13 -1.71 22.52
C LEU A 505 -2.80 -0.98 23.68
N GLU A 506 -2.43 0.27 23.97
CA GLU A 506 -3.08 1.07 25.02
C GLU A 506 -4.42 1.66 24.56
N LEU A 507 -4.65 1.75 23.24
CA LEU A 507 -5.92 2.23 22.70
C LEU A 507 -6.89 1.06 22.54
N PRO A 508 -8.09 1.12 23.14
CA PRO A 508 -9.05 0.03 23.03
C PRO A 508 -9.44 -0.20 21.57
N THR A 509 -9.80 -1.41 21.19
CA THR A 509 -10.26 -1.75 19.83
C THR A 509 -11.47 -0.92 19.39
N THR A 510 -12.27 -0.44 20.33
CA THR A 510 -13.42 0.46 20.13
C THR A 510 -13.06 1.95 20.09
N TRP A 511 -11.77 2.29 20.15
CA TRP A 511 -11.30 3.67 20.07
C TRP A 511 -11.79 4.34 18.77
N LYS A 512 -12.30 5.57 18.89
CA LYS A 512 -12.82 6.30 17.75
C LYS A 512 -11.68 6.72 16.83
N LEU A 513 -11.88 6.50 15.54
CA LEU A 513 -10.98 6.99 14.52
C LEU A 513 -10.96 8.52 14.54
N ILE A 514 -9.76 9.09 14.37
CA ILE A 514 -9.52 10.53 14.36
C ILE A 514 -9.00 10.99 12.99
N GLU A 515 -9.15 12.28 12.72
CA GLU A 515 -8.66 13.00 11.53
C GLU A 515 -7.88 14.25 11.95
N MET A 516 -7.02 14.75 11.07
CA MET A 516 -6.35 16.04 11.29
C MET A 516 -7.30 17.21 10.99
N LYS A 517 -7.05 18.37 11.62
CA LYS A 517 -7.72 19.65 11.37
C LYS A 517 -6.76 20.67 10.73
N GLU A 518 -7.32 21.75 10.18
CA GLU A 518 -6.57 22.86 9.57
C GLU A 518 -5.66 23.63 10.55
N ASP A 519 -5.88 23.50 11.87
CA ASP A 519 -5.01 24.02 12.92
C ASP A 519 -3.87 23.05 13.30
N ALA A 520 -3.71 21.97 12.54
CA ALA A 520 -2.77 20.87 12.75
C ALA A 520 -3.03 20.04 14.03
N THR A 521 -4.14 20.26 14.74
CA THR A 521 -4.55 19.38 15.85
C THR A 521 -5.42 18.25 15.32
N VAL A 522 -5.71 17.23 16.15
CA VAL A 522 -6.56 16.10 15.77
C VAL A 522 -7.95 16.19 16.39
N THR A 523 -8.93 15.52 15.80
CA THR A 523 -10.31 15.41 16.33
C THR A 523 -10.91 14.07 15.92
N ASP A 524 -11.90 13.59 16.68
CA ASP A 524 -12.73 12.45 16.25
C ASP A 524 -13.30 12.69 14.85
N ILE A 525 -13.26 11.66 13.99
CA ILE A 525 -13.96 11.69 12.70
C ILE A 525 -15.46 11.81 13.01
N PRO A 526 -16.18 12.77 12.42
CA PRO A 526 -17.61 12.91 12.66
C PRO A 526 -18.36 11.65 12.20
N GLU A 527 -19.51 11.33 12.81
CA GLU A 527 -20.26 10.09 12.53
C GLU A 527 -20.51 9.85 11.03
N ARG A 528 -20.76 10.93 10.26
CA ARG A 528 -20.91 10.85 8.79
C ARG A 528 -19.67 10.29 8.07
N GLY A 529 -18.47 10.66 8.53
CA GLY A 529 -17.20 10.18 7.98
C GLY A 529 -16.94 8.73 8.38
N LEU A 530 -17.16 8.39 9.65
CA LEU A 530 -17.07 7.00 10.14
C LEU A 530 -18.03 6.07 9.39
N LYS A 531 -19.21 6.57 9.05
CA LYS A 531 -20.19 5.83 8.27
C LYS A 531 -19.75 5.63 6.83
N PHE A 532 -19.27 6.69 6.17
CA PHE A 532 -18.71 6.57 4.83
C PHE A 532 -17.57 5.54 4.81
N LEU A 533 -16.61 5.66 5.73
CA LEU A 533 -15.49 4.73 5.82
C LEU A 533 -15.96 3.29 6.06
N ARG A 534 -16.86 3.04 7.02
CA ARG A 534 -17.42 1.69 7.25
C ARG A 534 -18.14 1.12 6.03
N CYS A 535 -18.91 1.94 5.31
CA CYS A 535 -19.59 1.52 4.09
C CYS A 535 -18.59 1.22 2.97
N TRP A 536 -17.60 2.09 2.78
CA TRP A 536 -16.59 1.93 1.73
C TRP A 536 -15.64 0.77 2.01
N THR A 537 -15.06 0.67 3.21
CA THR A 537 -14.22 -0.48 3.56
C THR A 537 -15.06 -1.77 3.58
N GLY A 538 -16.31 -1.70 4.05
CA GLY A 538 -17.22 -2.84 4.06
C GLY A 538 -17.57 -3.37 2.67
N THR A 539 -17.63 -2.52 1.63
CA THR A 539 -17.76 -3.01 0.26
C THR A 539 -16.50 -3.74 -0.18
N LEU A 540 -15.32 -3.19 0.13
CA LEU A 540 -14.03 -3.79 -0.24
C LEU A 540 -13.73 -5.14 0.44
N HIS A 541 -14.44 -5.49 1.53
CA HIS A 541 -14.26 -6.75 2.28
C HIS A 541 -15.23 -7.87 1.87
N GLY A 542 -16.19 -7.59 0.97
CA GLY A 542 -17.23 -8.53 0.56
C GLY A 542 -16.82 -9.47 -0.58
N TYR A 543 -17.68 -10.45 -0.86
CA TYR A 543 -17.57 -11.29 -2.07
C TYR A 543 -17.98 -10.52 -3.35
N ASP A 544 -18.64 -9.37 -3.19
CA ASP A 544 -19.02 -8.46 -4.26
C ASP A 544 -18.53 -7.04 -3.94
N PRO A 545 -17.22 -6.79 -4.09
CA PRO A 545 -16.63 -5.50 -3.77
C PRO A 545 -16.89 -4.45 -4.85
N HIS A 546 -17.16 -3.23 -4.40
CA HIS A 546 -17.51 -2.08 -5.24
C HIS A 546 -16.64 -0.87 -4.89
N LEU A 547 -16.25 -0.10 -5.91
CA LEU A 547 -15.50 1.15 -5.79
C LEU A 547 -16.19 2.15 -4.87
N LEU A 548 -17.51 2.26 -5.04
CA LEU A 548 -18.37 3.17 -4.31
C LEU A 548 -19.44 2.36 -3.59
N PRO A 549 -19.73 2.66 -2.31
CA PRO A 549 -20.88 2.09 -1.64
C PRO A 549 -22.20 2.45 -2.38
N PRO A 550 -23.25 1.61 -2.33
CA PRO A 550 -24.52 1.90 -3.00
C PRO A 550 -25.13 3.23 -2.52
N ASP A 551 -25.93 3.89 -3.38
CA ASP A 551 -26.47 5.25 -3.19
C ASP A 551 -27.09 5.52 -1.80
N GLY A 552 -27.67 4.51 -1.15
CA GLY A 552 -28.23 4.59 0.19
C GLY A 552 -27.21 4.95 1.30
N CYS A 553 -25.93 4.67 1.11
CA CYS A 553 -24.86 5.00 2.06
C CYS A 553 -24.54 6.50 2.06
N TYR A 554 -24.66 7.15 0.89
CA TYR A 554 -24.41 8.59 0.71
C TYR A 554 -25.58 9.46 1.19
N ALA A 555 -26.82 8.95 1.09
CA ALA A 555 -28.02 9.64 1.57
C ALA A 555 -28.01 9.83 3.10
N GLN A 556 -27.39 8.90 3.84
CA GLN A 556 -27.35 8.92 5.29
C GLN A 556 -26.29 9.87 5.87
N ALA A 557 -25.34 10.35 5.07
CA ALA A 557 -24.46 11.47 5.42
C ALA A 557 -25.21 12.83 5.47
N ARG A 558 -26.51 12.85 5.13
CA ARG A 558 -27.43 14.01 5.23
C ARG A 558 -28.43 13.93 6.40
N TRP A 559 -28.15 13.17 7.47
CA TRP A 559 -29.05 13.02 8.65
C TRP A 559 -30.34 12.21 8.42
N GLY A 560 -30.45 11.43 7.32
CA GLY A 560 -31.61 10.57 7.05
C GLY A 560 -31.55 9.20 7.77
N ARG A 561 -32.69 8.73 8.32
CA ARG A 561 -32.84 7.40 8.94
C ARG A 561 -32.78 6.28 7.88
N CYS A 562 -32.20 5.15 8.28
CA CYS A 562 -32.06 3.93 7.47
C CYS A 562 -33.41 3.23 7.27
N SER A 563 -33.73 2.78 6.05
CA SER A 563 -34.71 1.70 5.85
C SER A 563 -34.00 0.38 6.18
N ARG A 564 -34.51 -0.32 7.19
CA ARG A 564 -34.04 -1.67 7.55
C ARG A 564 -34.14 -2.59 6.32
N GLN A 565 -33.03 -3.20 5.93
CA GLN A 565 -33.02 -4.50 5.24
C GLN A 565 -32.73 -5.58 6.27
#